data_AF-A0A5J4QFZ7-F1
#
_entry.id   AF-A0A5J4QFZ7-F1
#
_cell.length_a   1.000
_cell.length_b   1.000
_cell.length_c   1.000
_cell.angle_alpha   90.00
_cell.angle_beta   90.00
_cell.angle_gamma   90.00
#
_symmetry.space_group_name_H-M   'P 1'
#
loop_
_entity.id
_entity.type
_entity.pdbx_description
1 polymer ?
#
loop_
_entity_poly.entity_id
_entity_poly.type
_entity_poly.pdbx_seq_one_letter_code
_entity_poly.pdbx_strand_id
1 'polypeptide(L)'
;MLSEEYGMSRNAINQLVSRHKGKFSPTFEANPILVAINRRKTTEEAIEKLLQENQELRHRIEQAQLKIESDEIMGDIWQEPYGIDLLKTSVTKQSPDLKNDTQK
;
A
#
# COMPACT_ATOMS: atom_id res chain seq x y z
N MET A 1 5.32 -26.64 8.38
CA MET A 1 6.40 -26.54 7.37
C MET A 1 6.56 -25.09 6.93
N LEU A 2 7.76 -24.62 6.50
CA LEU A 2 7.98 -23.22 6.05
C LEU A 2 6.98 -22.75 4.97
N SER A 3 6.45 -23.69 4.17
CA SER A 3 5.41 -23.40 3.18
C SER A 3 4.07 -22.98 3.80
N GLU A 4 3.70 -23.56 4.94
CA GLU A 4 2.45 -23.25 5.65
C GLU A 4 2.61 -21.98 6.49
N GLU A 5 3.77 -21.81 7.13
CA GLU A 5 4.08 -20.66 7.99
C GLU A 5 4.11 -19.34 7.22
N TYR A 6 4.67 -19.35 6.01
CA TYR A 6 4.80 -18.15 5.17
C TYR A 6 3.81 -18.11 4.00
N GLY A 7 2.84 -19.03 3.96
CA GLY A 7 1.84 -19.10 2.88
C GLY A 7 2.43 -19.28 1.47
N MET A 8 3.65 -19.81 1.36
CA MET A 8 4.39 -19.95 0.11
C MET A 8 4.39 -21.39 -0.39
N SER A 9 4.22 -21.57 -1.70
CA SER A 9 4.40 -22.90 -2.31
C SER A 9 5.81 -23.42 -2.06
N ARG A 10 5.92 -24.73 -1.78
CA ARG A 10 7.20 -25.42 -1.59
C ARG A 10 8.16 -25.22 -2.77
N ASN A 11 7.62 -25.05 -3.99
CA ASN A 11 8.41 -24.76 -5.18
C ASN A 11 9.05 -23.36 -5.15
N ALA A 12 8.35 -22.37 -4.60
CA ALA A 12 8.88 -21.01 -4.45
C ALA A 12 10.05 -20.96 -3.45
N ILE A 13 9.92 -21.70 -2.35
CA ILE A 13 10.99 -21.85 -1.35
C ILE A 13 12.22 -22.51 -1.96
N ASN A 14 12.03 -23.59 -2.73
CA ASN A 14 13.14 -24.28 -3.40
C ASN A 14 13.87 -23.38 -4.41
N GLN A 15 13.14 -22.55 -5.15
CA GLN A 15 13.76 -21.59 -6.08
C GLN A 15 14.59 -20.53 -5.35
N LEU A 16 14.12 -20.01 -4.22
CA LEU A 16 14.87 -19.05 -3.40
C LEU A 16 16.17 -19.66 -2.88
N VAL A 17 16.12 -20.89 -2.36
CA VAL A 17 17.29 -21.62 -1.87
C VAL A 17 18.28 -21.89 -2.99
N SER A 18 17.83 -22.34 -4.16
CA SER A 18 18.70 -22.59 -5.31
C SER A 18 19.39 -21.33 -5.84
N ARG A 19 18.69 -20.19 -5.85
CA ARG A 19 19.28 -18.89 -6.23
C ARG A 19 20.40 -18.45 -5.29
N HIS A 20 20.27 -18.77 -4.00
CA HIS A 20 21.28 -18.45 -2.99
C HIS A 20 22.48 -19.40 -3.03
N LYS A 21 22.26 -20.68 -3.38
CA LYS A 21 23.33 -21.68 -3.49
C LYS A 21 24.33 -21.39 -4.63
N GLY A 22 23.90 -20.74 -5.71
CA GLY A 22 24.76 -20.41 -6.86
C GLY A 22 25.76 -19.26 -6.65
N LYS A 23 25.80 -18.61 -5.48
CA LYS A 23 26.61 -17.40 -5.22
C LYS A 23 27.71 -17.55 -4.17
N PHE A 24 27.92 -18.73 -3.59
CA PHE A 24 29.02 -18.94 -2.65
C PHE A 24 30.32 -19.25 -3.40
N SER A 25 31.13 -18.22 -3.68
CA SER A 25 32.55 -18.41 -4.00
C SER A 25 33.32 -18.60 -2.69
N PRO A 26 34.09 -19.69 -2.51
CA PRO A 26 34.79 -19.96 -1.26
C PRO A 26 36.23 -19.43 -1.34
N THR A 27 36.46 -18.25 -0.80
CA THR A 27 37.79 -17.84 -0.32
C THR A 27 37.62 -17.33 1.10
N PHE A 28 37.32 -18.27 2.00
CA PHE A 28 37.28 -18.02 3.44
C PHE A 28 38.65 -18.38 4.01
N GLU A 29 39.58 -17.41 3.99
CA GLU A 29 40.81 -17.51 4.78
C GLU A 29 40.44 -17.52 6.27
N ALA A 30 40.88 -18.57 6.94
CA ALA A 30 40.54 -18.92 8.31
C ALA A 30 41.33 -18.09 9.34
N ASN A 31 41.02 -16.79 9.46
CA ASN A 31 41.45 -15.99 10.60
C ASN A 31 40.22 -15.43 11.34
N PRO A 32 39.77 -16.05 12.46
CA PRO A 32 38.72 -15.47 13.27
C PRO A 32 39.34 -14.33 14.09
N ILE A 33 39.35 -13.12 13.54
CA ILE A 33 39.51 -11.92 14.36
C ILE A 33 38.22 -11.80 15.16
N LEU A 34 38.26 -12.23 16.43
CA LEU A 34 37.23 -11.96 17.42
C LEU A 34 37.22 -10.45 17.70
N VAL A 35 36.62 -9.68 16.80
CA VAL A 35 36.18 -8.32 17.12
C VAL A 35 35.02 -8.48 18.08
N ALA A 36 35.21 -8.04 19.32
CA ALA A 36 34.15 -7.95 20.32
C ALA A 36 33.00 -7.14 19.73
N ILE A 37 31.95 -7.87 19.37
CA ILE A 37 30.84 -7.37 18.59
C ILE A 37 29.87 -6.63 19.52
N ASN A 38 29.97 -5.31 19.55
CA ASN A 38 28.90 -4.40 20.00
C ASN A 38 27.68 -4.39 19.03
N ARG A 39 27.44 -5.45 18.23
CA ARG A 39 26.39 -5.48 17.19
C ARG A 39 24.97 -5.58 17.75
N ARG A 40 24.76 -5.98 19.01
CA ARG A 40 23.39 -6.17 19.54
C ARG A 40 22.62 -4.86 19.67
N LYS A 41 23.25 -3.80 20.18
CA LYS A 41 22.58 -2.51 20.44
C LYS A 41 22.08 -1.84 19.16
N THR A 42 22.90 -1.79 18.10
CA THR A 42 22.51 -1.18 16.82
C THR A 42 21.55 -2.03 16.00
N THR A 43 21.52 -3.35 16.19
CA THR A 43 20.61 -4.24 15.45
C THR A 43 19.21 -4.25 16.07
N GLU A 44 19.11 -4.24 17.41
CA GLU A 44 17.83 -4.14 18.12
C GLU A 44 17.13 -2.80 17.85
N GLU A 45 17.85 -1.68 17.94
CA GLU A 45 17.31 -0.35 17.60
C GLU A 45 16.85 -0.26 16.14
N ALA A 46 17.57 -0.89 15.20
CA ALA A 46 17.18 -0.93 13.79
C ALA A 46 15.92 -1.78 13.57
N ILE A 47 15.77 -2.89 14.28
CA ILE A 47 14.58 -3.75 14.22
C ILE A 47 13.37 -3.01 14.80
N GLU A 48 13.53 -2.34 15.93
CA GLU A 48 12.47 -1.57 16.57
C GLU A 48 11.99 -0.42 15.66
N LYS A 49 12.92 0.31 15.04
CA LYS A 49 12.61 1.35 14.07
C LYS A 49 11.85 0.81 12.86
N LEU A 50 12.28 -0.32 12.31
CA LEU A 50 11.58 -0.97 11.19
C LEU A 50 10.18 -1.44 11.59
N LEU A 51 9.99 -1.94 12.81
CA LEU A 51 8.69 -2.35 13.31
C LEU A 51 7.74 -1.15 13.42
N GLN A 52 8.24 -0.03 13.97
CA GLN A 52 7.48 1.22 14.07
C GLN A 52 7.10 1.75 12.68
N GLU A 53 8.04 1.77 11.74
CA GLU A 53 7.77 2.15 10.36
C GLU A 53 6.72 1.24 9.71
N ASN A 54 6.81 -0.08 9.94
CA ASN A 54 5.84 -1.03 9.40
C ASN A 54 4.42 -0.79 9.95
N GLN A 55 4.30 -0.46 11.24
CA GLN A 55 3.02 -0.10 11.85
C GLN A 55 2.44 1.18 11.25
N GLU A 56 3.27 2.21 11.07
CA GLU A 56 2.84 3.46 10.45
C GLU A 56 2.40 3.25 9.00
N LEU A 57 3.15 2.47 8.22
CA LEU A 57 2.78 2.12 6.85
C LEU A 57 1.46 1.35 6.79
N ARG A 58 1.21 0.42 7.71
CA ARG A 58 -0.07 -0.30 7.81
C ARG A 58 -1.22 0.66 8.05
N HIS A 59 -1.05 1.59 8.99
CA HIS A 59 -2.07 2.58 9.27
C HIS A 59 -2.35 3.47 8.05
N ARG A 60 -1.31 3.91 7.34
CA ARG A 60 -1.47 4.70 6.10
C ARG A 60 -2.21 3.92 5.01
N ILE A 61 -1.93 2.63 4.87
CA ILE A 61 -2.63 1.76 3.90
C ILE A 61 -4.11 1.65 4.26
N GLU A 62 -4.43 1.44 5.54
CA GLU A 62 -5.82 1.37 6.02
C GLU A 62 -6.58 2.67 5.73
N GLN A 63 -5.96 3.83 5.99
CA GLN A 63 -6.55 5.13 5.65
C GLN A 63 -6.78 5.31 4.15
N ALA A 64 -5.81 4.89 3.32
CA ALA A 64 -5.95 4.95 1.87
C ALA A 64 -7.08 4.03 1.35
N GLN A 65 -7.25 2.85 1.95
CA GLN A 65 -8.33 1.93 1.61
C GLN A 65 -9.70 2.53 1.96
N LEU A 66 -9.86 3.10 3.16
CA LEU A 66 -11.09 3.79 3.55
C LEU A 66 -11.42 4.96 2.60
N LYS A 67 -10.40 5.67 2.12
CA LYS A 67 -10.60 6.76 1.17
C LYS A 67 -11.10 6.26 -0.18
N ILE A 68 -10.54 5.17 -0.69
CA ILE A 68 -10.98 4.53 -1.93
C ILE A 68 -12.43 4.04 -1.80
N GLU A 69 -12.75 3.31 -0.74
CA GLU A 69 -14.11 2.81 -0.48
C GLU A 69 -15.13 3.96 -0.40
N SER A 70 -14.76 5.06 0.29
CA SER A 70 -15.60 6.25 0.33
C SER A 70 -15.84 6.87 -1.05
N ASP A 71 -14.83 6.90 -1.90
CA ASP A 71 -14.96 7.48 -3.25
C ASP A 71 -15.79 6.57 -4.17
N GLU A 72 -15.69 5.25 -4.01
CA GLU A 72 -16.55 4.26 -4.69
C GLU A 72 -18.02 4.43 -4.29
N ILE A 73 -18.32 4.51 -2.99
CA ILE A 73 -19.67 4.74 -2.48
C ILE A 73 -20.26 6.06 -3.02
N MET A 74 -19.46 7.14 -3.04
CA MET A 74 -19.89 8.42 -3.61
C MET A 74 -20.19 8.29 -5.11
N GLY A 75 -19.37 7.54 -5.85
CA GLY A 75 -19.60 7.24 -7.25
C GLY A 75 -20.91 6.50 -7.51
N ASP A 76 -21.21 5.49 -6.68
CA ASP A 76 -22.46 4.72 -6.77
C ASP A 76 -23.68 5.60 -6.49
N ILE A 77 -23.64 6.41 -5.42
CA ILE A 77 -24.72 7.36 -5.08
C ILE A 77 -24.94 8.37 -6.22
N TRP A 78 -23.88 8.84 -6.88
CA TRP A 78 -24.02 9.75 -8.02
C TRP A 78 -24.65 9.09 -9.25
N GLN A 79 -24.51 7.77 -9.40
CA GLN A 79 -25.14 7.01 -10.48
C GLN A 79 -26.57 6.58 -10.15
N GLU A 80 -26.98 6.62 -8.87
CA GLU A 80 -28.35 6.29 -8.48
C GLU A 80 -29.37 7.23 -9.14
N PRO A 81 -30.55 6.71 -9.56
CA PRO A 81 -31.58 7.50 -10.24
C PRO A 81 -32.00 8.76 -9.46
N TYR A 82 -32.05 8.65 -8.13
CA TYR A 82 -32.36 9.77 -7.24
C TYR A 82 -31.27 10.86 -7.24
N GLY A 83 -29.99 10.47 -7.31
CA GLY A 83 -28.87 11.40 -7.45
C GLY A 83 -28.89 12.17 -8.78
N ILE A 84 -29.23 11.48 -9.88
CA ILE A 84 -29.39 12.07 -11.21
C ILE A 84 -30.56 13.06 -11.25
N ASP A 85 -31.69 12.72 -10.63
CA ASP A 85 -32.85 13.62 -10.56
C ASP A 85 -32.56 14.88 -9.73
N LEU A 86 -31.78 14.77 -8.64
CA LEU A 86 -31.31 15.91 -7.87
C LEU A 86 -30.40 16.85 -8.69
N LEU A 87 -29.56 16.29 -9.57
CA LEU A 87 -28.71 17.06 -10.49
C LEU A 87 -29.54 17.76 -11.58
N LYS A 88 -30.51 17.08 -12.19
CA LYS A 88 -31.40 17.72 -13.16
C LYS A 88 -32.17 18.88 -12.53
N THR A 89 -32.67 18.70 -11.31
CA THR A 89 -33.40 19.77 -10.61
C THR A 89 -32.50 20.93 -10.17
N SER A 90 -31.22 20.70 -9.86
CA SER A 90 -30.27 21.78 -9.50
C SER A 90 -29.76 22.56 -10.72
N VAL A 91 -29.47 21.89 -11.84
CA VAL A 91 -29.10 22.55 -13.12
C VAL A 91 -30.25 23.41 -13.63
N THR A 92 -31.49 22.94 -13.50
CA THR A 92 -32.68 23.72 -13.90
C THR A 92 -32.87 24.97 -13.04
N LYS A 93 -32.45 24.94 -11.76
CA LYS A 93 -32.50 26.10 -10.84
C LYS A 93 -31.36 27.10 -11.03
N GLN A 94 -30.22 26.67 -11.57
CA GLN A 94 -29.04 27.51 -11.83
C GLN A 94 -29.03 28.19 -13.21
N SER A 95 -30.02 27.93 -14.06
CA SER A 95 -30.20 28.66 -15.31
C SER A 95 -31.25 29.77 -15.12
N PRO A 96 -30.90 30.95 -14.56
CA PRO A 96 -31.74 32.11 -14.79
C PRO A 96 -31.60 32.48 -16.27
N ASP A 97 -32.74 32.51 -16.96
CA ASP A 97 -32.95 33.05 -18.30
C ASP A 97 -31.83 33.97 -18.81
N LEU A 98 -30.88 33.40 -19.55
CA LEU A 98 -30.02 34.15 -20.47
C LEU A 98 -30.75 34.33 -21.82
N LYS A 99 -32.03 34.69 -21.75
CA LYS A 99 -32.90 34.92 -22.90
C LYS A 99 -33.81 36.07 -22.52
N ASN A 100 -33.34 37.31 -22.72
CA ASN A 100 -34.13 38.51 -23.03
C ASN A 100 -33.22 39.73 -22.89
N ASP A 101 -32.25 39.93 -23.80
CA ASP A 101 -31.53 41.21 -23.89
C ASP A 101 -30.98 41.49 -25.30
N THR A 102 -31.69 41.06 -26.34
CA THR A 102 -31.44 41.56 -27.70
C THR A 102 -32.70 41.50 -28.55
N GLN A 103 -33.57 42.50 -28.39
CA GLN A 103 -34.46 42.95 -29.46
C GLN A 103 -34.50 44.48 -29.41
N LYS A 104 -33.77 45.10 -30.34
CA LYS A 104 -34.02 46.46 -30.82
C LYS A 104 -35.06 46.41 -31.92
#